data_AF-A0A7S1ILE3-F1
#
_entry.id   AF-A0A7S1ILE3-F1
#
_cell.length_a   1.000
_cell.length_b   1.000
_cell.length_c   1.000
_cell.angle_alpha   90.00
_cell.angle_beta   90.00
_cell.angle_gamma   90.00
#
_symmetry.space_group_name_H-M   'P 1'
#
loop_
_entity.id
_entity.type
_entity.pdbx_description
1 polymer ?
#
loop_
_entity_poly.entity_id
_entity_poly.type
_entity_poly.pdbx_seq_one_letter_code
_entity_poly.pdbx_strand_id
1 'polypeptide(L)'
;VRSNPLRTLCDKYGLLTKLTDGNSLYPGESEANLSHIHFYGSEGRLSDDQVDTLWAVYDDAVDQVQALEAGRDTASIEAAFHKVITARTVPLTEEQRRFLEWHFANNFRRASGAEADKLSFFEFGHGQEQAFPGGDRIVEGGFGALVQKLQEELLANGVQVKLGEQVVQLEHGGGAADPTFVRVTTAAGETLEADVAVVTVPLGVLQRPPGEPGHVAFDPPLPDWKRGAIQRGRMGVLNKLCLHFDQCYWPQDQYTFAYVSAPDEDYPPLVFNLWP
;
A
#
# COMPACT_ATOMS: atom_id res chain seq x y z
N VAL A 1 8.09 -1.05 24.01
CA VAL A 1 7.28 -1.11 22.78
C VAL A 1 7.57 0.14 21.97
N ARG A 2 7.93 0.03 20.69
CA ARG A 2 8.17 1.23 19.85
C ARG A 2 6.82 1.88 19.55
N SER A 3 6.69 3.18 19.81
CA SER A 3 5.48 3.94 19.47
C SER A 3 5.38 4.16 17.95
N ASN A 4 4.16 4.27 17.42
CA ASN A 4 3.94 4.66 16.03
C ASN A 4 4.60 6.04 15.76
N PRO A 5 5.61 6.14 14.88
CA PRO A 5 6.35 7.39 14.67
C PRO A 5 5.49 8.51 14.09
N LEU A 6 4.49 8.17 13.25
CA LEU A 6 3.57 9.16 12.69
C LEU A 6 2.65 9.73 13.78
N ARG A 7 2.21 8.90 14.72
CA ARG A 7 1.42 9.37 15.86
C ARG A 7 2.25 10.29 16.75
N THR A 8 3.49 9.92 17.05
CA THR A 8 4.41 10.78 17.80
C THR A 8 4.58 12.14 17.15
N LEU A 9 4.68 12.19 15.81
CA LEU A 9 4.77 13.46 15.08
C LEU A 9 3.46 14.26 15.14
N CYS A 10 2.30 13.61 15.01
CA CYS A 10 1.01 14.29 15.15
C CYS A 10 0.87 14.91 16.54
N ASP A 11 1.20 14.16 17.60
CA ASP A 11 1.16 14.65 18.97
C ASP A 11 2.16 15.81 19.18
N LYS A 12 3.39 15.71 18.63
CA LYS A 12 4.40 16.78 18.66
C LYS A 12 3.87 18.09 18.07
N TYR A 13 3.14 18.02 16.97
CA TYR A 13 2.63 19.21 16.27
C TYR A 13 1.21 19.62 16.67
N GLY A 14 0.60 18.91 17.63
CA GLY A 14 -0.79 19.17 18.04
C GLY A 14 -1.82 18.87 16.95
N LEU A 15 -1.53 17.94 16.04
CA LEU A 15 -2.47 17.52 15.00
C LEU A 15 -3.44 16.48 15.55
N LEU A 16 -4.73 16.73 15.36
CA LEU A 16 -5.78 15.80 15.76
C LEU A 16 -5.76 14.56 14.87
N THR A 17 -5.98 13.39 15.49
CA THR A 17 -6.11 12.13 14.78
C THR A 17 -7.36 11.40 15.23
N LYS A 18 -8.13 10.92 14.27
CA LYS A 18 -9.32 10.09 14.51
C LYS A 18 -8.94 8.63 14.38
N LEU A 19 -9.38 7.81 15.34
CA LEU A 19 -9.27 6.35 15.21
C LEU A 19 -10.12 5.93 14.01
N THR A 20 -9.52 5.15 13.13
CA THR A 20 -10.23 4.45 12.06
C THR A 20 -10.02 2.97 12.30
N ASP A 21 -11.05 2.20 12.04
CA ASP A 21 -10.95 0.77 11.84
C ASP A 21 -10.36 0.51 10.44
N GLY A 22 -9.17 1.02 10.10
CA GLY A 22 -8.55 0.85 8.75
C GLY A 22 -8.46 -0.61 8.24
N ASN A 23 -8.74 -1.54 9.15
CA ASN A 23 -8.92 -2.99 9.00
C ASN A 23 -10.38 -3.47 8.90
N SER A 24 -11.38 -2.62 8.68
CA SER A 24 -12.80 -3.03 8.64
C SER A 24 -13.10 -4.03 7.51
N LEU A 25 -12.22 -4.15 6.51
CA LEU A 25 -12.28 -5.22 5.49
C LEU A 25 -11.20 -6.31 5.64
N TYR A 26 -10.33 -6.20 6.65
CA TYR A 26 -9.37 -7.24 7.02
C TYR A 26 -10.01 -8.18 8.05
N PRO A 27 -10.11 -9.48 7.78
CA PRO A 27 -10.39 -10.45 8.82
C PRO A 27 -9.13 -10.58 9.70
N GLY A 28 -9.30 -10.43 11.01
CA GLY A 28 -8.24 -10.73 11.97
C GLY A 28 -8.16 -9.87 13.23
N GLU A 29 -8.77 -8.69 13.29
CA GLU A 29 -8.76 -7.89 14.54
C GLU A 29 -10.14 -7.31 14.88
N SER A 30 -10.81 -8.07 15.75
CA SER A 30 -12.14 -7.87 16.37
C SER A 30 -13.36 -8.19 15.48
N GLU A 31 -14.02 -9.30 15.80
CA GLU A 31 -15.40 -9.64 15.37
C GLU A 31 -16.39 -8.48 15.59
N ALA A 32 -16.06 -7.55 16.50
CA ALA A 32 -16.91 -6.41 16.84
C ALA A 32 -17.10 -5.39 15.69
N ASN A 33 -16.21 -5.33 14.69
CA ASN A 33 -16.25 -4.26 13.67
C ASN A 33 -16.92 -4.62 12.34
N LEU A 34 -17.13 -5.91 12.02
CA LEU A 34 -17.80 -6.30 10.77
C LEU A 34 -19.32 -6.06 10.81
N SER A 35 -19.89 -5.90 12.01
CA SER A 35 -21.31 -5.58 12.23
C SER A 35 -21.75 -4.24 11.63
N HIS A 36 -20.81 -3.42 11.16
CA HIS A 36 -21.04 -2.11 10.56
C HIS A 36 -20.70 -2.06 9.07
N ILE A 37 -20.68 -3.20 8.35
CA ILE A 37 -20.49 -3.20 6.89
C ILE A 37 -21.64 -3.92 6.22
N HIS A 38 -22.36 -3.19 5.37
CA HIS A 38 -23.36 -3.80 4.51
C HIS A 38 -22.71 -4.36 3.25
N PHE A 39 -22.78 -5.69 3.12
CA PHE A 39 -22.39 -6.39 1.90
C PHE A 39 -23.58 -6.47 0.94
N TYR A 40 -23.30 -6.17 -0.33
CA TYR A 40 -24.28 -6.25 -1.41
C TYR A 40 -23.81 -7.29 -2.44
N GLY A 41 -24.66 -8.28 -2.69
CA GLY A 41 -24.54 -9.23 -3.79
C GLY A 41 -25.36 -8.79 -5.01
N SER A 42 -25.47 -9.66 -6.02
CA SER A 42 -26.18 -9.36 -7.28
C SER A 42 -27.69 -9.16 -7.11
N GLU A 43 -28.28 -9.64 -6.01
CA GLU A 43 -29.71 -9.55 -5.73
C GLU A 43 -30.04 -8.50 -4.65
N GLY A 44 -29.04 -7.73 -4.20
CA GLY A 44 -29.19 -6.70 -3.18
C GLY A 44 -28.39 -6.99 -1.91
N ARG A 45 -28.86 -6.44 -0.78
CA ARG A 45 -28.17 -6.55 0.51
C ARG A 45 -28.20 -7.99 1.03
N LEU A 46 -27.04 -8.49 1.43
CA LEU A 46 -26.90 -9.77 2.14
C LEU A 46 -27.34 -9.62 3.60
N SER A 47 -28.00 -10.65 4.13
CA SER A 47 -28.31 -10.75 5.55
C SER A 47 -27.07 -11.09 6.38
N ASP A 48 -27.11 -10.79 7.67
CA ASP A 48 -25.99 -11.04 8.59
C ASP A 48 -25.63 -12.55 8.61
N ASP A 49 -26.61 -13.46 8.64
CA ASP A 49 -26.41 -14.92 8.56
C ASP A 49 -25.69 -15.36 7.27
N GLN A 50 -26.00 -14.72 6.14
CA GLN A 50 -25.31 -14.99 4.87
C GLN A 50 -23.86 -14.52 4.94
N VAL A 51 -23.64 -13.32 5.49
CA VAL A 51 -22.29 -12.75 5.65
C VAL A 51 -21.43 -13.61 6.56
N ASP A 52 -21.96 -14.07 7.69
CA ASP A 52 -21.26 -14.96 8.63
C ASP A 52 -20.87 -16.28 7.97
N THR A 53 -21.77 -16.86 7.16
CA THR A 53 -21.48 -18.09 6.41
C THR A 53 -20.37 -17.88 5.39
N LEU A 54 -20.35 -16.74 4.69
CA LEU A 54 -19.33 -16.40 3.71
C LEU A 54 -17.97 -16.16 4.37
N TRP A 55 -17.94 -15.50 5.53
CA TRP A 55 -16.73 -15.30 6.32
C TRP A 55 -16.15 -16.60 6.83
N ALA A 56 -16.96 -17.53 7.34
CA ALA A 56 -16.46 -18.83 7.77
C ALA A 56 -15.74 -19.59 6.65
N VAL A 57 -16.21 -19.46 5.41
CA VAL A 57 -15.55 -20.04 4.22
C VAL A 57 -14.24 -19.30 3.90
N TYR A 58 -14.22 -17.99 4.07
CA TYR A 58 -13.03 -17.17 3.88
C TYR A 58 -11.93 -17.50 4.90
N ASP A 59 -12.27 -17.55 6.17
CA ASP A 59 -11.31 -17.84 7.25
C ASP A 59 -10.72 -19.24 7.09
N ASP A 60 -11.55 -20.24 6.79
CA ASP A 60 -11.08 -21.59 6.43
C ASP A 60 -10.12 -21.59 5.24
N ALA A 61 -10.41 -20.80 4.20
CA ALA A 61 -9.52 -20.70 3.05
C ALA A 61 -8.18 -20.02 3.40
N VAL A 62 -8.20 -18.96 4.23
CA VAL A 62 -6.99 -18.27 4.69
C VAL A 62 -6.13 -19.19 5.55
N ASP A 63 -6.72 -19.91 6.51
CA ASP A 63 -6.00 -20.86 7.36
C ASP A 63 -5.30 -21.94 6.52
N GLN A 64 -6.00 -22.47 5.51
CA GLN A 64 -5.41 -23.43 4.58
C GLN A 64 -4.29 -22.83 3.74
N VAL A 65 -4.45 -21.58 3.26
CA VAL A 65 -3.39 -20.88 2.53
C VAL A 65 -2.17 -20.66 3.42
N GLN A 66 -2.35 -20.24 4.67
CA GLN A 66 -1.25 -20.04 5.63
C GLN A 66 -0.53 -21.34 5.99
N ALA A 67 -1.24 -22.47 5.99
CA ALA A 67 -0.66 -23.79 6.21
C ALA A 67 0.11 -24.34 5.01
N LEU A 68 0.05 -23.71 3.83
CA LEU A 68 0.81 -24.16 2.67
C LEU A 68 2.30 -23.87 2.82
N GLU A 69 3.12 -24.87 2.51
CA GLU A 69 4.54 -24.65 2.27
C GLU A 69 4.75 -23.96 0.92
N ALA A 70 5.59 -22.92 0.90
CA ALA A 70 5.97 -22.25 -0.33
C ALA A 70 6.83 -23.16 -1.20
N GLY A 71 6.45 -23.32 -2.47
CA GLY A 71 7.15 -24.08 -3.49
C GLY A 71 7.10 -23.36 -4.83
N ARG A 72 7.73 -23.94 -5.86
CA ARG A 72 7.73 -23.33 -7.21
C ARG A 72 6.32 -23.12 -7.76
N ASP A 73 5.40 -24.04 -7.46
CA ASP A 73 4.00 -23.98 -7.93
C ASP A 73 3.10 -23.10 -7.04
N THR A 74 3.62 -22.57 -5.92
CA THR A 74 2.91 -21.65 -5.01
C THR A 74 3.73 -20.37 -4.82
N ALA A 75 4.47 -19.95 -5.84
CA ALA A 75 5.35 -18.79 -5.76
C ALA A 75 4.58 -17.47 -5.54
N SER A 76 3.32 -17.39 -5.97
CA SER A 76 2.46 -16.22 -5.78
C SER A 76 1.29 -16.49 -4.83
N ILE A 77 0.77 -15.41 -4.25
CA ILE A 77 -0.43 -15.44 -3.40
C ILE A 77 -1.63 -16.00 -4.17
N GLU A 78 -1.80 -15.62 -5.44
CA GLU A 78 -2.87 -16.17 -6.30
C GLU A 78 -2.73 -17.68 -6.49
N ALA A 79 -1.51 -18.18 -6.76
CA ALA A 79 -1.27 -19.61 -6.96
C ALA A 79 -1.55 -20.42 -5.68
N ALA A 80 -1.18 -19.88 -4.52
CA ALA A 80 -1.51 -20.48 -3.22
C ALA A 80 -3.04 -20.56 -3.02
N PHE A 81 -3.76 -19.48 -3.33
CA PHE A 81 -5.21 -19.44 -3.20
C PHE A 81 -5.92 -20.40 -4.17
N HIS A 82 -5.53 -20.41 -5.44
CA HIS A 82 -6.06 -21.34 -6.44
C HIS A 82 -5.86 -22.81 -6.03
N LYS A 83 -4.72 -23.13 -5.42
CA LYS A 83 -4.44 -24.47 -4.90
C LYS A 83 -5.41 -24.86 -3.78
N VAL A 84 -5.73 -23.94 -2.86
CA VAL A 84 -6.71 -24.20 -1.79
C VAL A 84 -8.11 -24.39 -2.35
N ILE A 85 -8.57 -23.51 -3.26
CA ILE A 85 -9.91 -23.65 -3.86
C ILE A 85 -10.06 -24.98 -4.59
N THR A 86 -9.09 -25.33 -5.43
CA THR A 86 -9.17 -26.54 -6.26
C THR A 86 -9.06 -27.84 -5.48
N ALA A 87 -8.47 -27.80 -4.28
CA ALA A 87 -8.33 -28.95 -3.39
C ALA A 87 -9.57 -29.21 -2.50
N ARG A 88 -10.57 -28.32 -2.49
CA ARG A 88 -11.75 -28.46 -1.62
C ARG A 88 -12.57 -29.70 -1.98
N THR A 89 -12.90 -30.50 -0.98
CA THR A 89 -13.76 -31.69 -1.13
C THR A 89 -15.23 -31.34 -1.30
N VAL A 90 -15.67 -30.24 -0.68
CA VAL A 90 -17.00 -29.66 -0.85
C VAL A 90 -16.89 -28.49 -1.82
N PRO A 91 -17.52 -28.56 -3.02
CA PRO A 91 -17.51 -27.46 -3.96
C PRO A 91 -18.12 -26.20 -3.37
N LEU A 92 -17.51 -25.05 -3.66
CA LEU A 92 -18.06 -23.76 -3.31
C LEU A 92 -19.32 -23.50 -4.15
N THR A 93 -20.33 -22.90 -3.52
CA THR A 93 -21.40 -22.24 -4.28
C THR A 93 -20.82 -21.07 -5.07
N GLU A 94 -21.54 -20.63 -6.10
CA GLU A 94 -21.15 -19.49 -6.91
C GLU A 94 -21.01 -18.20 -6.08
N GLU A 95 -21.86 -18.00 -5.08
CA GLU A 95 -21.79 -16.86 -4.16
C GLU A 95 -20.53 -16.90 -3.28
N GLN A 96 -20.24 -18.06 -2.68
CA GLN A 96 -19.03 -18.26 -1.88
C GLN A 96 -17.76 -18.05 -2.71
N ARG A 97 -17.72 -18.59 -3.93
CA ARG A 97 -16.59 -18.43 -4.85
C ARG A 97 -16.34 -16.95 -5.16
N ARG A 98 -17.38 -16.19 -5.51
CA ARG A 98 -17.28 -14.74 -5.77
C ARG A 98 -16.84 -13.97 -4.54
N PHE A 99 -17.42 -14.28 -3.37
CA PHE A 99 -17.05 -13.61 -2.12
C PHE A 99 -15.57 -13.80 -1.80
N LEU A 100 -15.05 -15.03 -1.94
CA LEU A 100 -13.64 -15.32 -1.72
C LEU A 100 -12.76 -14.58 -2.73
N GLU A 101 -13.00 -14.76 -4.03
CA GLU A 101 -12.21 -14.11 -5.09
C GLU A 101 -12.18 -12.59 -4.92
N TRP A 102 -13.32 -11.98 -4.62
CA TRP A 102 -13.43 -10.55 -4.38
C TRP A 102 -12.62 -10.12 -3.15
N HIS A 103 -12.74 -10.82 -2.01
CA HIS A 103 -12.03 -10.46 -0.79
C HIS A 103 -10.53 -10.62 -0.94
N PHE A 104 -10.07 -11.70 -1.55
CA PHE A 104 -8.64 -11.90 -1.80
C PHE A 104 -8.08 -10.84 -2.74
N ALA A 105 -8.74 -10.59 -3.87
CA ALA A 105 -8.32 -9.55 -4.80
C ALA A 105 -8.30 -8.17 -4.11
N ASN A 106 -9.35 -7.82 -3.37
CA ASN A 106 -9.45 -6.55 -2.66
C ASN A 106 -8.35 -6.40 -1.59
N ASN A 107 -8.16 -7.39 -0.73
CA ASN A 107 -7.21 -7.34 0.38
C ASN A 107 -5.79 -7.07 -0.11
N PHE A 108 -5.35 -7.82 -1.12
CA PHE A 108 -3.99 -7.71 -1.63
C PHE A 108 -3.79 -6.46 -2.50
N ARG A 109 -4.73 -6.13 -3.39
CA ARG A 109 -4.65 -4.91 -4.21
C ARG A 109 -4.64 -3.65 -3.36
N ARG A 110 -5.49 -3.58 -2.33
CA ARG A 110 -5.57 -2.41 -1.44
C ARG A 110 -4.30 -2.25 -0.60
N ALA A 111 -3.76 -3.35 -0.07
CA ALA A 111 -2.58 -3.31 0.78
C ALA A 111 -1.29 -3.00 0.01
N SER A 112 -1.17 -3.51 -1.23
CA SER A 112 0.11 -3.49 -1.97
C SER A 112 0.10 -2.65 -3.26
N GLY A 113 -1.07 -2.28 -3.76
CA GLY A 113 -1.23 -1.71 -5.10
C GLY A 113 -0.88 -2.70 -6.21
N ALA A 114 -0.88 -4.01 -5.95
CA ALA A 114 -0.51 -5.02 -6.92
C ALA A 114 -1.50 -6.18 -6.94
N GLU A 115 -1.55 -6.86 -8.09
CA GLU A 115 -2.29 -8.10 -8.27
C GLU A 115 -1.68 -9.25 -7.47
N ALA A 116 -2.52 -10.17 -7.00
CA ALA A 116 -2.12 -11.30 -6.19
C ALA A 116 -1.13 -12.24 -6.91
N ASP A 117 -1.15 -12.27 -8.25
CA ASP A 117 -0.21 -13.02 -9.08
C ASP A 117 1.22 -12.44 -9.06
N LYS A 118 1.37 -11.15 -8.71
CA LYS A 118 2.67 -10.45 -8.60
C LYS A 118 3.26 -10.48 -7.20
N LEU A 119 2.49 -10.89 -6.19
CA LEU A 119 2.90 -10.91 -4.79
C LEU A 119 3.51 -12.26 -4.44
N SER A 120 4.71 -12.23 -3.84
CA SER A 120 5.39 -13.44 -3.36
C SER A 120 4.60 -14.06 -2.21
N PHE A 121 4.15 -15.30 -2.36
CA PHE A 121 3.50 -16.03 -1.26
C PHE A 121 4.40 -16.15 -0.03
N PHE A 122 5.70 -16.40 -0.27
CA PHE A 122 6.68 -16.60 0.79
C PHE A 122 7.03 -15.30 1.55
N GLU A 123 7.10 -14.17 0.85
CA GLU A 123 7.63 -12.93 1.43
C GLU A 123 6.55 -11.92 1.82
N PHE A 124 5.30 -12.08 1.38
CA PHE A 124 4.27 -11.05 1.60
C PHE A 124 3.99 -10.77 3.08
N GLY A 125 4.06 -11.79 3.93
CA GLY A 125 3.89 -11.66 5.38
C GLY A 125 5.14 -11.14 6.11
N HIS A 126 6.34 -11.23 5.51
CA HIS A 126 7.57 -10.81 6.17
C HIS A 126 7.59 -9.29 6.37
N GLY A 127 7.63 -8.87 7.63
CA GLY A 127 7.61 -7.45 8.05
C GLY A 127 6.25 -6.95 8.56
N GLN A 128 5.17 -7.72 8.40
CA GLN A 128 3.86 -7.42 9.00
C GLN A 128 3.81 -7.71 10.51
N GLU A 129 4.82 -8.43 11.04
CA GLU A 129 4.96 -8.80 12.46
C GLU A 129 5.21 -7.61 13.41
N GLN A 130 5.28 -6.38 12.89
CA GLN A 130 5.63 -5.17 13.65
C GLN A 130 4.52 -4.11 13.60
N ALA A 131 3.27 -4.51 13.82
CA ALA A 131 2.18 -3.55 14.02
C ALA A 131 2.49 -2.63 15.21
N PHE A 132 2.34 -1.32 15.00
CA PHE A 132 2.48 -0.37 16.10
C PHE A 132 1.22 -0.37 16.97
N PRO A 133 1.37 -0.22 18.31
CA PRO A 133 0.21 -0.13 19.19
C PRO A 133 -0.58 1.17 18.93
N GLY A 134 -1.88 1.15 19.24
CA GLY A 134 -2.74 2.34 19.20
C GLY A 134 -3.75 2.40 18.05
N GLY A 135 -3.83 1.33 17.25
CA GLY A 135 -4.78 1.18 16.14
C GLY A 135 -4.49 2.09 14.94
N ASP A 136 -5.24 1.89 13.87
CA ASP A 136 -5.16 2.72 12.66
C ASP A 136 -5.80 4.09 12.91
N ARG A 137 -5.17 5.14 12.37
CA ARG A 137 -5.64 6.51 12.58
C ARG A 137 -5.47 7.36 11.33
N ILE A 138 -6.41 8.27 11.13
CA ILE A 138 -6.33 9.30 10.11
C ILE A 138 -5.98 10.64 10.75
N VAL A 139 -5.23 11.48 10.02
CA VAL A 139 -4.96 12.86 10.42
C VAL A 139 -6.17 13.71 10.05
N GLU A 140 -6.79 14.36 11.02
CA GLU A 140 -7.92 15.27 10.76
C GLU A 140 -7.43 16.47 9.93
N GLY A 141 -8.18 16.82 8.88
CA GLY A 141 -7.75 17.82 7.88
C GLY A 141 -6.78 17.28 6.83
N GLY A 142 -6.44 15.99 6.87
CA GLY A 142 -5.65 15.31 5.86
C GLY A 142 -4.15 15.29 6.14
N PHE A 143 -3.45 14.30 5.55
CA PHE A 143 -2.03 14.04 5.81
C PHE A 143 -1.10 15.20 5.37
N GLY A 144 -1.58 16.07 4.48
CA GLY A 144 -0.88 17.29 4.07
C GLY A 144 -0.55 18.23 5.23
N ALA A 145 -1.39 18.29 6.27
CA ALA A 145 -1.12 19.10 7.46
C ALA A 145 0.15 18.65 8.20
N LEU A 146 0.40 17.34 8.28
CA LEU A 146 1.62 16.81 8.87
C LEU A 146 2.86 17.13 8.01
N VAL A 147 2.75 17.01 6.69
CA VAL A 147 3.82 17.37 5.76
C VAL A 147 4.17 18.85 5.87
N GLN A 148 3.16 19.72 5.97
CA GLN A 148 3.35 21.15 6.16
C GLN A 148 4.10 21.45 7.46
N LYS A 149 3.73 20.79 8.57
CA LYS A 149 4.43 20.97 9.86
C LYS A 149 5.89 20.53 9.82
N LEU A 150 6.16 19.41 9.14
CA LEU A 150 7.54 18.97 8.90
C LEU A 150 8.32 19.98 8.06
N GLN A 151 7.71 20.53 7.00
CA GLN A 151 8.34 21.55 6.17
C GLN A 151 8.64 22.83 6.98
N GLU A 152 7.68 23.31 7.77
CA GLU A 152 7.86 24.47 8.66
C GLU A 152 9.05 24.26 9.61
N GLU A 153 9.17 23.09 10.23
CA GLU A 153 10.29 22.75 11.11
C GLU A 153 11.62 22.69 10.35
N LEU A 154 11.68 22.06 9.18
CA LEU A 154 12.89 21.99 8.37
C LEU A 154 13.40 23.39 8.00
N LEU A 155 12.50 24.26 7.52
CA LEU A 155 12.83 25.64 7.16
C LEU A 155 13.31 26.44 8.37
N ALA A 156 12.66 26.29 9.53
CA ALA A 156 13.08 26.94 10.77
C ALA A 156 14.48 26.50 11.25
N ASN A 157 14.91 25.29 10.88
CA ASN A 157 16.25 24.77 11.15
C ASN A 157 17.26 25.08 10.02
N GLY A 158 16.91 25.96 9.08
CA GLY A 158 17.80 26.41 8.01
C GLY A 158 17.99 25.43 6.86
N VAL A 159 17.17 24.36 6.78
CA VAL A 159 17.18 23.44 5.65
C VAL A 159 16.63 24.15 4.43
N GLN A 160 17.38 24.13 3.33
CA GLN A 160 16.93 24.67 2.05
C GLN A 160 16.12 23.62 1.29
N VAL A 161 14.88 23.98 0.93
CA VAL A 161 14.01 23.12 0.12
C VAL A 161 13.83 23.79 -1.24
N LYS A 162 14.37 23.16 -2.30
CA LYS A 162 14.25 23.64 -3.67
C LYS A 162 13.17 22.86 -4.41
N LEU A 163 12.01 23.49 -4.61
CA LEU A 163 10.92 22.94 -5.43
C LEU A 163 11.13 23.28 -6.90
N GLY A 164 10.60 22.46 -7.80
CA GLY A 164 10.79 22.64 -9.25
C GLY A 164 12.17 22.23 -9.77
N GLU A 165 13.08 21.82 -8.89
CA GLU A 165 14.42 21.32 -9.25
C GLU A 165 14.40 19.81 -9.45
N GLN A 166 14.17 19.37 -10.69
CA GLN A 166 14.26 17.96 -11.04
C GLN A 166 15.73 17.53 -11.16
N VAL A 167 16.19 16.63 -10.30
CA VAL A 167 17.50 15.98 -10.43
C VAL A 167 17.50 15.02 -11.62
N VAL A 168 18.53 15.10 -12.47
CA VAL A 168 18.70 14.25 -13.65
C VAL A 168 19.99 13.42 -13.62
N GLN A 169 20.98 13.83 -12.84
CA GLN A 169 22.25 13.11 -12.73
C GLN A 169 22.87 13.27 -11.34
N LEU A 170 23.47 12.20 -10.85
CA LEU A 170 24.34 12.17 -9.68
C LEU A 170 25.69 11.59 -10.07
N GLU A 171 26.74 12.40 -9.98
CA GLU A 171 28.12 11.95 -10.03
C GLU A 171 28.59 11.66 -8.60
N HIS A 172 29.25 10.52 -8.36
CA HIS A 172 29.72 10.16 -7.02
C HIS A 172 31.07 9.44 -7.03
N GLY A 173 31.91 9.71 -6.03
CA GLY A 173 33.25 9.16 -5.96
C GLY A 173 34.18 9.81 -6.99
N GLY A 174 34.74 10.96 -6.63
CA GLY A 174 35.69 11.77 -7.41
C GLY A 174 37.08 11.14 -7.58
N GLY A 175 37.13 9.82 -7.77
CA GLY A 175 38.36 9.04 -7.89
C GLY A 175 39.14 8.90 -6.58
N ALA A 176 40.42 8.56 -6.67
CA ALA A 176 41.29 8.37 -5.50
C ALA A 176 41.54 9.65 -4.69
N ALA A 177 41.29 10.82 -5.29
CA ALA A 177 41.51 12.13 -4.66
C ALA A 177 40.37 12.55 -3.73
N ASP A 178 39.12 12.20 -4.06
CA ASP A 178 37.96 12.49 -3.23
C ASP A 178 36.88 11.40 -3.40
N PRO A 179 36.98 10.29 -2.67
CA PRO A 179 36.03 9.18 -2.77
C PRO A 179 34.64 9.53 -2.22
N THR A 180 34.51 10.65 -1.51
CA THR A 180 33.26 11.12 -0.89
C THR A 180 32.52 12.15 -1.74
N PHE A 181 33.19 12.76 -2.71
CA PHE A 181 32.58 13.75 -3.59
C PHE A 181 31.27 13.28 -4.23
N VAL A 182 30.24 14.12 -4.17
CA VAL A 182 29.00 13.99 -4.92
C VAL A 182 28.69 15.29 -5.65
N ARG A 183 28.35 15.21 -6.94
CA ARG A 183 27.74 16.30 -7.71
C ARG A 183 26.35 15.91 -8.18
N VAL A 184 25.37 16.77 -7.91
CA VAL A 184 23.99 16.63 -8.36
C VAL A 184 23.72 17.66 -9.44
N THR A 185 23.20 17.22 -10.57
CA THR A 185 22.81 18.09 -11.69
C THR A 185 21.31 18.06 -11.88
N THR A 186 20.70 19.25 -11.98
CA THR A 186 19.26 19.41 -12.23
C THR A 186 18.95 19.56 -13.72
N ALA A 187 17.70 19.34 -14.12
CA ALA A 187 17.23 19.51 -15.49
C ALA A 187 17.40 20.96 -16.01
N ALA A 188 17.45 21.94 -15.11
CA ALA A 188 17.72 23.34 -15.43
C ALA A 188 19.23 23.63 -15.64
N GLY A 189 20.10 22.63 -15.42
CA GLY A 189 21.55 22.77 -15.53
C GLY A 189 22.23 23.29 -14.26
N GLU A 190 21.52 23.45 -13.14
CA GLU A 190 22.14 23.77 -11.86
C GLU A 190 22.95 22.58 -11.35
N THR A 191 24.13 22.85 -10.79
CA THR A 191 24.97 21.84 -10.13
C THR A 191 25.14 22.15 -8.65
N LEU A 192 25.07 21.10 -7.82
CA LEU A 192 25.25 21.16 -6.37
C LEU A 192 26.30 20.12 -5.97
N GLU A 193 27.27 20.52 -5.16
CA GLU A 193 28.33 19.64 -4.66
C GLU A 193 28.16 19.39 -3.16
N ALA A 194 28.41 18.16 -2.72
CA ALA A 194 28.30 17.74 -1.33
C ALA A 194 29.21 16.54 -1.03
N ASP A 195 29.50 16.31 0.26
CA ASP A 195 30.25 15.14 0.72
C ASP A 195 29.39 13.86 0.75
N VAL A 196 28.06 14.01 0.80
CA VAL A 196 27.11 12.90 0.90
C VAL A 196 25.80 13.28 0.24
N ALA A 197 25.20 12.35 -0.52
CA ALA A 197 23.82 12.44 -0.98
C ALA A 197 22.95 11.33 -0.38
N VAL A 198 21.78 11.71 0.12
CA VAL A 198 20.73 10.78 0.55
C VAL A 198 19.67 10.72 -0.55
N VAL A 199 19.56 9.57 -1.22
CA VAL A 199 18.63 9.37 -2.33
C VAL A 199 17.33 8.75 -1.83
N THR A 200 16.25 9.53 -1.85
CA THR A 200 14.91 9.12 -1.40
C THR A 200 13.90 9.04 -2.54
N VAL A 201 14.38 8.98 -3.79
CA VAL A 201 13.48 8.91 -4.96
C VAL A 201 12.70 7.59 -4.97
N PRO A 202 11.44 7.57 -5.45
CA PRO A 202 10.65 6.34 -5.49
C PRO A 202 11.33 5.23 -6.30
N LEU A 203 11.09 3.97 -5.92
CA LEU A 203 11.65 2.81 -6.64
C LEU A 203 11.30 2.85 -8.14
N GLY A 204 10.06 3.20 -8.50
CA GLY A 204 9.65 3.32 -9.90
C GLY A 204 10.39 4.39 -10.70
N VAL A 205 11.00 5.39 -10.04
CA VAL A 205 11.89 6.37 -10.67
C VAL A 205 13.27 5.76 -10.92
N LEU A 206 13.83 5.03 -9.94
CA LEU A 206 15.09 4.30 -10.09
C LEU A 206 15.05 3.22 -11.18
N GLN A 207 13.86 2.73 -11.52
CA GLN A 207 13.64 1.73 -12.56
C GLN A 207 13.49 2.34 -13.97
N ARG A 208 13.45 3.67 -14.11
CA ARG A 208 13.28 4.31 -15.42
C ARG A 208 14.49 4.01 -16.32
N PRO A 209 14.28 3.57 -17.58
CA PRO A 209 15.36 3.38 -18.54
C PRO A 209 16.09 4.70 -18.84
N PRO A 210 17.38 4.66 -19.18
CA PRO A 210 18.06 5.82 -19.74
C PRO A 210 17.31 6.39 -20.95
N GLY A 211 17.13 7.71 -20.99
CA GLY A 211 16.42 8.42 -22.05
C GLY A 211 14.91 8.59 -21.82
N GLU A 212 14.31 7.92 -20.84
CA GLU A 212 12.90 8.11 -20.49
C GLU A 212 12.69 9.30 -19.53
N PRO A 213 11.54 10.00 -19.60
CA PRO A 213 11.21 11.06 -18.66
C PRO A 213 11.28 10.60 -17.20
N GLY A 214 11.99 11.38 -16.37
CA GLY A 214 12.19 11.08 -14.96
C GLY A 214 13.36 10.14 -14.66
N HIS A 215 14.13 9.70 -15.67
CA HIS A 215 15.36 8.96 -15.43
C HIS A 215 16.39 9.81 -14.65
N VAL A 216 17.08 9.15 -13.72
CA VAL A 216 18.18 9.73 -12.94
C VAL A 216 19.44 8.92 -13.21
N ALA A 217 20.43 9.55 -13.84
CA ALA A 217 21.71 8.92 -14.14
C ALA A 217 22.61 8.87 -12.89
N PHE A 218 23.32 7.76 -12.71
CA PHE A 218 24.38 7.62 -11.70
C PHE A 218 25.71 7.42 -12.40
N ASP A 219 26.72 8.22 -12.04
CA ASP A 219 28.06 8.15 -12.61
C ASP A 219 29.13 8.10 -11.48
N PRO A 220 29.87 6.98 -11.32
CA PRO A 220 29.74 5.73 -12.06
C PRO A 220 28.39 5.05 -11.78
N PRO A 221 27.95 4.12 -12.63
CA PRO A 221 26.71 3.39 -12.39
C PRO A 221 26.69 2.71 -11.01
N LEU A 222 25.51 2.69 -10.37
CA LEU A 222 25.30 1.94 -9.12
C LEU A 222 25.80 0.50 -9.28
N PRO A 223 26.39 -0.14 -8.26
CA PRO A 223 26.90 -1.50 -8.38
C PRO A 223 25.86 -2.53 -8.83
N ASP A 224 26.30 -3.60 -9.47
CA ASP A 224 25.42 -4.63 -10.07
C ASP A 224 24.43 -5.22 -9.05
N TRP A 225 24.87 -5.46 -7.82
CA TRP A 225 24.01 -5.97 -6.75
C TRP A 225 22.84 -5.02 -6.43
N LYS A 226 23.08 -3.70 -6.49
CA LYS A 226 22.08 -2.66 -6.23
C LYS A 226 21.13 -2.52 -7.42
N ARG A 227 21.66 -2.49 -8.66
CA ARG A 227 20.82 -2.46 -9.87
C ARG A 227 19.93 -3.70 -9.96
N GLY A 228 20.49 -4.87 -9.67
CA GLY A 228 19.72 -6.12 -9.61
C GLY A 228 18.62 -6.10 -8.55
N ALA A 229 18.88 -5.52 -7.36
CA ALA A 229 17.84 -5.34 -6.34
C ALA A 229 16.74 -4.38 -6.80
N ILE A 230 17.10 -3.23 -7.40
CA ILE A 230 16.15 -2.27 -7.97
C ILE A 230 15.27 -2.93 -9.03
N GLN A 231 15.84 -3.74 -9.93
CA GLN A 231 15.09 -4.41 -11.00
C GLN A 231 14.14 -5.51 -10.48
N ARG A 232 14.51 -6.21 -9.41
CA ARG A 232 13.65 -7.26 -8.82
C ARG A 232 12.51 -6.70 -7.99
N GLY A 233 12.71 -5.54 -7.36
CA GLY A 233 11.65 -4.87 -6.60
C GLY A 233 10.48 -4.52 -7.52
N ARG A 234 9.25 -4.71 -7.05
CA ARG A 234 8.05 -4.27 -7.78
C ARG A 234 7.45 -3.07 -7.06
N MET A 235 6.99 -2.09 -7.84
CA MET A 235 6.24 -0.94 -7.32
C MET A 235 4.78 -1.09 -7.74
N GLY A 236 3.88 -1.22 -6.77
CA GLY A 236 2.44 -1.26 -7.02
C GLY A 236 1.87 0.11 -7.42
N VAL A 237 0.65 0.11 -7.92
CA VAL A 237 -0.15 1.29 -8.26
C VAL A 237 -1.52 1.17 -7.61
N LEU A 238 -1.90 2.18 -6.84
CA LEU A 238 -3.23 2.32 -6.26
C LEU A 238 -3.71 3.75 -6.50
N ASN A 239 -4.90 3.89 -7.08
CA ASN A 239 -5.54 5.18 -7.29
C ASN A 239 -6.72 5.36 -6.33
N LYS A 240 -7.06 6.61 -6.04
CA LYS A 240 -8.23 6.97 -5.24
C LYS A 240 -9.10 7.92 -6.06
N LEU A 241 -10.38 7.64 -6.13
CA LEU A 241 -11.38 8.56 -6.67
C LEU A 241 -12.05 9.28 -5.50
N CYS A 242 -11.83 10.58 -5.39
CA CYS A 242 -12.47 11.41 -4.37
C CYS A 242 -13.77 12.00 -4.92
N LEU A 243 -14.91 11.62 -4.35
CA LEU A 243 -16.22 12.12 -4.72
C LEU A 243 -16.74 13.05 -3.62
N HIS A 244 -17.00 14.31 -3.97
CA HIS A 244 -17.52 15.31 -3.05
C HIS A 244 -19.00 15.56 -3.34
N PHE A 245 -19.83 15.53 -2.30
CA PHE A 245 -21.28 15.70 -2.39
C PHE A 245 -21.72 16.82 -1.46
N ASP A 246 -22.73 17.58 -1.87
CA ASP A 246 -23.27 18.69 -1.06
C ASP A 246 -24.01 18.19 0.20
N GLN A 247 -24.50 16.95 0.17
CA GLN A 247 -25.22 16.31 1.26
C GLN A 247 -24.79 14.84 1.37
N CYS A 248 -24.75 14.33 2.60
CA CYS A 248 -24.49 12.92 2.87
C CYS A 248 -25.78 12.11 2.65
N TYR A 249 -25.75 11.19 1.69
CA TYR A 249 -26.89 10.33 1.35
C TYR A 249 -26.72 8.88 1.84
N TRP A 250 -25.59 8.56 2.46
CA TRP A 250 -25.27 7.25 3.02
C TRP A 250 -25.42 7.27 4.55
N PRO A 251 -25.52 6.10 5.20
CA PRO A 251 -25.55 6.04 6.66
C PRO A 251 -24.26 6.59 7.27
N GLN A 252 -24.38 7.42 8.31
CA GLN A 252 -23.24 8.14 8.92
C GLN A 252 -22.50 7.31 9.98
N ASP A 253 -23.07 6.18 10.38
CA ASP A 253 -22.47 5.17 11.25
C ASP A 253 -21.62 4.15 10.48
N GLN A 254 -21.53 4.28 9.15
CA GLN A 254 -20.75 3.40 8.28
C GLN A 254 -19.48 4.13 7.83
N TYR A 255 -18.32 3.48 7.99
CA TYR A 255 -17.05 3.99 7.50
C TYR A 255 -16.71 3.51 6.09
N THR A 256 -17.31 2.39 5.66
CA THR A 256 -17.06 1.76 4.36
C THR A 256 -18.29 1.02 3.88
N PHE A 257 -18.50 0.93 2.56
CA PHE A 257 -19.32 -0.12 1.98
C PHE A 257 -18.56 -0.88 0.88
N ALA A 258 -18.83 -2.17 0.79
CA ALA A 258 -18.23 -3.10 -0.16
C ALA A 258 -19.27 -3.57 -1.17
N TYR A 259 -18.96 -3.44 -2.46
CA TYR A 259 -19.79 -4.00 -3.53
C TYR A 259 -19.15 -5.29 -4.05
N VAL A 260 -19.73 -6.43 -3.69
CA VAL A 260 -19.25 -7.77 -4.06
C VAL A 260 -19.84 -8.15 -5.41
N SER A 261 -19.33 -7.54 -6.48
CA SER A 261 -19.68 -7.92 -7.85
C SER A 261 -19.01 -9.23 -8.25
N ALA A 262 -19.58 -9.90 -9.27
CA ALA A 262 -18.80 -10.84 -10.05
C ALA A 262 -17.60 -10.08 -10.64
N PRO A 263 -16.36 -10.55 -10.44
CA PRO A 263 -15.21 -9.92 -11.07
C PRO A 263 -15.34 -10.09 -12.59
N ASP A 264 -15.46 -8.97 -13.29
CA ASP A 264 -15.24 -8.87 -14.73
C ASP A 264 -14.09 -7.88 -14.92
N GLU A 265 -13.35 -7.99 -16.01
CA GLU A 265 -12.23 -7.08 -16.33
C GLU A 265 -12.65 -5.61 -16.28
N ASP A 266 -13.94 -5.33 -16.53
CA ASP A 266 -14.54 -3.99 -16.51
C ASP A 266 -14.96 -3.50 -15.10
N TYR A 267 -15.08 -4.39 -14.10
CA TYR A 267 -15.56 -4.06 -12.76
C TYR A 267 -14.62 -4.61 -11.67
N PRO A 268 -13.53 -3.89 -11.35
CA PRO A 268 -12.63 -4.31 -10.27
C PRO A 268 -13.36 -4.29 -8.92
N PRO A 269 -12.91 -5.06 -7.92
CA PRO A 269 -13.39 -4.93 -6.55
C PRO A 269 -13.32 -3.47 -6.08
N LEU A 270 -14.47 -2.87 -5.76
CA LEU A 270 -14.55 -1.50 -5.29
C LEU A 270 -14.88 -1.45 -3.81
N VAL A 271 -14.07 -0.67 -3.10
CA VAL A 271 -14.29 -0.31 -1.70
C VAL A 271 -14.46 1.20 -1.63
N PHE A 272 -15.58 1.62 -1.08
CA PHE A 272 -15.90 3.03 -0.90
C PHE A 272 -15.68 3.40 0.54
N ASN A 273 -14.64 4.20 0.81
CA ASN A 273 -14.45 4.79 2.12
C ASN A 273 -15.38 6.01 2.27
N LEU A 274 -16.19 6.00 3.30
CA LEU A 274 -17.13 7.06 3.67
C LEU A 274 -16.42 8.00 4.65
N TRP A 275 -15.77 9.02 4.12
CA TRP A 275 -15.14 10.04 4.94
C TRP A 275 -16.22 11.06 5.33
N PRO A 276 -16.33 11.41 6.63
CA PRO A 276 -17.21 12.50 7.07
C PRO A 276 -16.72 13.87 6.60
#